data_AF-A0A834BHA1-F1
#
_entry.id   AF-A0A834BHA1-F1
#
_cell.length_a   1.000
_cell.length_b   1.000
_cell.length_c   1.000
_cell.angle_alpha   90.00
_cell.angle_beta   90.00
_cell.angle_gamma   90.00
#
_symmetry.space_group_name_H-M   'P 1'
#
loop_
_entity.id
_entity.type
_entity.pdbx_description
1 polymer ?
#
loop_
_entity_poly.entity_id
_entity_poly.type
_entity_poly.pdbx_seq_one_letter_code
_entity_poly.pdbx_strand_id
1 'polypeptide(L)'
;MIFVENTVDLEGPPSDFYYINEYKPTPGISLVNEATFGCSCTDCFLEKCCPAEAGVLLAYNKNQQIKIPPGTPIYECNSRCQCGPDCPNRIVQKGTQYSLCIFRTSNGCGWGVKTLVKIKRMSFVMEYVGECDPNLQVFNVFIDNLDTRLPRIALFSTRTINAGEELTFDYQMKGSGDISSDSIDYSPAKKRVRTVCKCGAVTCRGYLN
;
A
#
# COMPACT_ATOMS: atom_id res chain seq x y z
N MET A 1 -1.06 13.65 -9.85
CA MET A 1 -0.15 13.90 -11.00
C MET A 1 1.12 13.10 -10.77
N ILE A 2 1.66 12.47 -11.82
CA ILE A 2 2.92 11.70 -11.76
C ILE A 2 3.92 12.37 -12.68
N PHE A 3 5.11 12.68 -12.16
CA PHE A 3 6.24 13.24 -12.89
C PHE A 3 7.34 12.18 -13.05
N VAL A 4 8.22 12.36 -14.03
CA VAL A 4 9.40 11.51 -14.23
C VAL A 4 10.62 12.43 -14.36
N GLU A 5 11.67 12.14 -13.61
CA GLU A 5 12.94 12.87 -13.70
C GLU A 5 14.15 11.91 -13.69
N ASN A 6 15.16 12.23 -14.50
CA ASN A 6 16.46 11.59 -14.41
C ASN A 6 17.55 12.67 -14.48
N THR A 7 18.30 12.80 -13.40
CA THR A 7 19.45 13.71 -13.28
C THR A 7 20.74 12.97 -12.92
N VAL A 8 20.75 11.64 -13.03
CA VAL A 8 21.83 10.76 -12.53
C VAL A 8 22.58 10.11 -13.67
N ASP A 9 21.85 9.57 -14.66
CA ASP A 9 22.43 8.86 -15.79
C ASP A 9 21.63 9.13 -17.08
N LEU A 10 21.97 8.41 -18.16
CA LEU A 10 21.32 8.53 -19.46
C LEU A 10 20.16 7.54 -19.66
N GLU A 11 19.71 6.85 -18.60
CA GLU A 11 18.65 5.87 -18.70
C GLU A 11 17.29 6.55 -18.95
N GLY A 12 16.63 6.19 -20.03
CA GLY A 12 15.26 6.61 -20.29
C GLY A 12 14.27 5.95 -19.32
N PRO A 13 13.01 6.43 -19.25
CA PRO A 13 11.97 5.71 -18.52
C PRO A 13 11.86 4.26 -19.05
N PRO A 14 11.56 3.29 -18.18
CA PRO A 14 11.56 1.87 -18.54
C PRO A 14 10.61 1.59 -19.71
N SER A 15 11.13 0.96 -20.78
CA SER A 15 10.40 0.71 -22.03
C SER A 15 9.27 -0.32 -21.89
N ASP A 16 9.39 -1.25 -20.94
CA ASP A 16 8.41 -2.32 -20.68
C ASP A 16 7.62 -2.07 -19.39
N PHE A 17 7.31 -0.81 -19.09
CA PHE A 17 6.51 -0.42 -17.94
C PHE A 17 5.14 0.09 -18.37
N TYR A 18 4.09 -0.60 -17.93
CA TYR A 18 2.71 -0.20 -18.14
C TYR A 18 2.09 0.21 -16.81
N TYR A 19 1.85 1.51 -16.65
CA TYR A 19 1.19 2.03 -15.46
C TYR A 19 -0.28 1.57 -15.44
N ILE A 20 -0.68 0.88 -14.37
CA ILE A 20 -2.05 0.42 -14.13
C ILE A 20 -2.55 1.02 -12.83
N ASN A 21 -3.83 1.39 -12.79
CA ASN A 21 -4.49 1.94 -11.61
C ASN A 21 -5.29 0.89 -10.82
N GLU A 22 -5.49 -0.28 -11.41
CA GLU A 22 -6.29 -1.36 -10.85
C GLU A 22 -5.59 -2.70 -11.08
N TYR A 23 -5.94 -3.70 -10.27
CA TYR A 23 -5.42 -5.05 -10.43
C TYR A 23 -5.74 -5.60 -11.81
N LYS A 24 -4.72 -6.09 -12.51
CA LYS A 24 -4.86 -6.82 -13.76
C LYS A 24 -4.76 -8.33 -13.47
N PRO A 25 -5.90 -9.05 -13.32
CA PRO A 25 -5.85 -10.46 -12.99
C PRO A 25 -5.24 -11.28 -14.13
N THR A 26 -4.50 -12.32 -13.76
CA THR A 26 -3.99 -13.33 -14.70
C THR A 26 -5.17 -14.20 -15.19
N PRO A 27 -5.15 -14.70 -16.44
CA PRO A 27 -6.17 -15.64 -16.91
C PRO A 27 -6.39 -16.79 -15.92
N GLY A 28 -7.64 -17.04 -15.55
CA GLY A 28 -8.03 -18.05 -14.54
C GLY A 28 -8.27 -17.50 -13.13
N ILE A 29 -7.89 -16.24 -12.85
CA ILE A 29 -8.26 -15.54 -11.61
C ILE A 29 -9.40 -14.57 -11.93
N SER A 30 -10.57 -14.77 -11.31
CA SER A 30 -11.69 -13.84 -11.41
C SER A 30 -11.72 -12.95 -10.17
N LEU A 31 -11.45 -11.65 -10.35
CA LEU A 31 -11.72 -10.66 -9.32
C LEU A 31 -13.24 -10.45 -9.27
N VAL A 32 -13.86 -10.78 -8.15
CA VAL A 32 -15.28 -10.52 -7.94
C VAL A 32 -15.41 -9.04 -7.56
N ASN A 33 -15.71 -8.19 -8.55
CA ASN A 33 -15.97 -6.76 -8.34
C ASN A 33 -17.45 -6.51 -7.99
N GLU A 34 -18.12 -7.48 -7.38
CA GLU A 34 -19.51 -7.37 -6.98
C GLU A 34 -19.63 -7.52 -5.47
N ALA A 35 -19.82 -6.39 -4.79
CA ALA A 35 -20.20 -6.40 -3.40
C ALA A 35 -21.54 -7.16 -3.23
N THR A 36 -21.58 -8.07 -2.26
CA THR A 36 -22.77 -8.83 -1.91
C THR A 36 -23.74 -8.03 -1.04
N PHE A 37 -23.23 -7.07 -0.27
CA PHE A 37 -24.00 -6.17 0.57
C PHE A 37 -23.31 -4.81 0.72
N GLY A 38 -24.08 -3.80 1.11
CA GLY A 38 -23.59 -2.47 1.44
C GLY A 38 -24.41 -1.86 2.57
N CYS A 39 -23.94 -0.76 3.15
CA CYS A 39 -24.65 -0.09 4.24
C CYS A 39 -25.78 0.80 3.72
N SER A 40 -26.77 1.04 4.59
CA SER A 40 -27.85 2.02 4.37
C SER A 40 -27.72 3.25 5.26
N CYS A 41 -26.50 3.53 5.75
CA CYS A 41 -26.25 4.62 6.69
C CYS A 41 -26.55 6.00 6.08
N THR A 42 -27.04 6.90 6.93
CA THR A 42 -27.06 8.34 6.63
C THR A 42 -25.75 9.01 7.01
N ASP A 43 -25.13 8.55 8.10
CA ASP A 43 -23.80 8.95 8.56
C ASP A 43 -22.93 7.72 8.86
N CYS A 44 -22.10 7.34 7.88
CA CYS A 44 -21.16 6.22 8.00
C CYS A 44 -20.07 6.41 9.07
N PHE A 45 -19.90 7.61 9.63
CA PHE A 45 -18.92 7.85 10.68
C PHE A 45 -19.45 7.53 12.08
N LEU A 46 -20.76 7.72 12.30
CA LEU A 46 -21.41 7.57 13.60
C LEU A 46 -22.23 6.29 13.73
N GLU A 47 -22.76 5.78 12.61
CA GLU A 47 -23.60 4.59 12.59
C GLU A 47 -22.78 3.28 12.52
N LYS A 48 -23.46 2.15 12.78
CA LYS A 48 -22.91 0.82 12.49
C LYS A 48 -22.85 0.64 10.97
N CYS A 49 -21.64 0.74 10.42
CA CYS A 49 -21.38 0.73 8.98
C CYS A 49 -20.68 -0.58 8.53
N CYS A 50 -20.23 -0.65 7.27
CA CYS A 50 -19.57 -1.82 6.68
C CYS A 50 -18.46 -2.46 7.55
N PRO A 51 -17.58 -1.69 8.23
CA PRO A 51 -16.60 -2.30 9.14
C PRO A 51 -17.24 -3.10 10.27
N ALA A 52 -18.34 -2.59 10.85
CA ALA A 52 -19.03 -3.24 11.96
C ALA A 52 -19.68 -4.56 11.53
N GLU A 53 -20.23 -4.63 10.32
CA GLU A 53 -20.75 -5.87 9.73
C GLU A 53 -19.64 -6.93 9.54
N ALA A 54 -18.42 -6.49 9.21
CA ALA A 54 -17.24 -7.35 9.15
C ALA A 54 -16.59 -7.61 10.52
N GLY A 55 -17.19 -7.15 11.62
CA GLY A 55 -16.68 -7.36 12.97
C GLY A 55 -15.44 -6.53 13.33
N VAL A 56 -15.13 -5.48 12.56
CA VAL A 56 -13.96 -4.62 12.77
C VAL A 56 -14.33 -3.16 12.97
N LEU A 57 -13.38 -2.37 13.46
CA LEU A 57 -13.57 -0.94 13.70
C LEU A 57 -13.44 -0.14 12.39
N LEU A 58 -14.16 0.99 12.32
CA LEU A 58 -13.96 1.99 11.26
C LEU A 58 -12.48 2.40 11.19
N ALA A 59 -11.85 2.24 10.03
CA ALA A 59 -10.42 2.43 9.85
C ALA A 59 -9.98 3.89 9.98
N TYR A 60 -10.84 4.83 9.59
CA TYR A 60 -10.49 6.24 9.39
C TYR A 60 -11.04 7.16 10.47
N ASN A 61 -10.29 8.21 10.80
CA ASN A 61 -10.78 9.34 11.57
C ASN A 61 -11.37 10.45 10.66
N LYS A 62 -11.90 11.52 11.26
CA LYS A 62 -12.47 12.68 10.51
C LYS A 62 -11.46 13.39 9.61
N ASN A 63 -10.17 13.21 9.84
CA ASN A 63 -9.08 13.77 9.05
C ASN A 63 -8.57 12.82 7.97
N GLN A 64 -9.30 11.73 7.67
CA GLN A 64 -8.95 10.72 6.67
C GLN A 64 -7.64 9.99 7.00
N GLN A 65 -7.32 9.88 8.29
CA GLN A 65 -6.14 9.17 8.76
C GLN A 65 -6.52 7.82 9.36
N ILE A 66 -5.69 6.81 9.12
CA ILE A 66 -5.87 5.48 9.68
C ILE A 66 -5.65 5.52 11.20
N LYS A 67 -6.54 4.86 11.96
CA LYS A 67 -6.51 4.77 13.42
C LYS A 67 -6.54 3.34 13.97
N ILE A 68 -6.60 2.35 13.09
CA ILE A 68 -6.55 0.92 13.44
C ILE A 68 -5.10 0.42 13.40
N PRO A 69 -4.75 -0.59 14.23
CA PRO A 69 -3.39 -1.12 14.25
C PRO A 69 -3.08 -1.96 13.00
N PRO A 70 -1.79 -2.13 12.65
CA PRO A 70 -1.35 -2.98 11.55
C PRO A 70 -1.87 -4.41 11.71
N GLY A 71 -2.17 -5.07 10.59
CA GLY A 71 -2.80 -6.40 10.59
C GLY A 71 -4.32 -6.38 10.73
N THR A 72 -4.93 -5.24 11.08
CA THR A 72 -6.40 -5.09 11.05
C THR A 72 -6.84 -4.78 9.61
N PRO A 73 -7.79 -5.55 9.04
CA PRO A 73 -8.29 -5.29 7.69
C PRO A 73 -9.16 -4.03 7.65
N ILE A 74 -9.13 -3.35 6.51
CA ILE A 74 -9.98 -2.19 6.21
C ILE A 74 -11.15 -2.67 5.38
N TYR A 75 -12.38 -2.37 5.81
CA TYR A 75 -13.59 -2.55 5.01
C TYR A 75 -14.19 -1.19 4.66
N GLU A 76 -13.92 -0.73 3.43
CA GLU A 76 -14.51 0.52 2.93
C GLU A 76 -15.98 0.32 2.52
N CYS A 77 -16.71 1.42 2.45
CA CYS A 77 -17.99 1.42 1.76
C CYS A 77 -17.78 1.14 0.27
N ASN A 78 -18.73 0.45 -0.34
CA ASN A 78 -18.59 -0.14 -1.67
C ASN A 78 -19.74 0.28 -2.61
N SER A 79 -19.81 -0.31 -3.81
CA SER A 79 -20.81 0.02 -4.83
C SER A 79 -22.27 -0.25 -4.41
N ARG A 80 -22.50 -1.09 -3.39
CA ARG A 80 -23.85 -1.40 -2.85
C ARG A 80 -24.29 -0.49 -1.72
N CYS A 81 -23.40 0.37 -1.21
CA CYS A 81 -23.72 1.27 -0.10
C CYS A 81 -24.51 2.49 -0.58
N GLN A 82 -25.46 2.96 0.23
CA GLN A 82 -26.26 4.16 -0.07
C GLN A 82 -25.46 5.46 0.06
N CYS A 83 -24.32 5.43 0.75
CA CYS A 83 -23.47 6.60 0.95
C CYS A 83 -22.71 6.99 -0.33
N GLY A 84 -22.64 8.30 -0.59
CA GLY A 84 -21.96 8.88 -1.75
C GLY A 84 -20.42 8.86 -1.70
N PRO A 85 -19.76 9.50 -2.67
CA PRO A 85 -18.30 9.50 -2.81
C PRO A 85 -17.57 10.23 -1.66
N ASP A 86 -18.23 11.21 -1.03
CA ASP A 86 -17.66 11.96 0.10
C ASP A 86 -17.74 11.22 1.43
N CYS A 87 -18.24 9.98 1.43
CA CYS A 87 -18.28 9.12 2.61
C CYS A 87 -16.89 9.05 3.28
N PRO A 88 -16.82 9.22 4.61
CA PRO A 88 -15.55 9.15 5.35
C PRO A 88 -14.97 7.73 5.40
N ASN A 89 -15.73 6.71 4.99
CA ASN A 89 -15.28 5.34 4.81
C ASN A 89 -15.00 4.98 3.34
N ARG A 90 -14.64 5.98 2.51
CA ARG A 90 -14.15 5.82 1.12
C ARG A 90 -12.88 6.66 0.94
N ILE A 91 -11.72 6.08 1.19
CA ILE A 91 -10.41 6.75 1.17
C ILE A 91 -9.51 6.13 0.10
N VAL A 92 -9.26 4.83 0.16
CA VAL A 92 -8.39 4.10 -0.77
C VAL A 92 -8.96 4.12 -2.18
N GLN A 93 -10.27 3.92 -2.32
CA GLN A 93 -10.95 4.01 -3.62
C GLN A 93 -10.92 5.40 -4.27
N LYS A 94 -10.59 6.47 -3.51
CA LYS A 94 -10.40 7.81 -4.12
C LYS A 94 -9.08 7.93 -4.88
N GLY A 95 -8.20 6.95 -4.73
CA GLY A 95 -6.88 6.95 -5.35
C GLY A 95 -5.93 7.97 -4.73
N THR A 96 -4.69 7.97 -5.22
CA THR A 96 -3.63 8.84 -4.73
C THR A 96 -3.95 10.32 -4.96
N GLN A 97 -3.98 11.09 -3.86
CA GLN A 97 -4.26 12.53 -3.89
C GLN A 97 -3.00 13.41 -4.02
N TYR A 98 -1.81 12.78 -4.08
CA TYR A 98 -0.54 13.48 -4.03
C TYR A 98 0.11 13.60 -5.41
N SER A 99 0.85 14.69 -5.61
CA SER A 99 1.79 14.81 -6.73
C SER A 99 3.05 14.02 -6.40
N LEU A 100 3.40 13.07 -7.27
CA LEU A 100 4.51 12.14 -7.07
C LEU A 100 5.50 12.26 -8.21
N CYS A 101 6.76 11.95 -7.95
CA CYS A 101 7.81 11.91 -8.96
C CYS A 101 8.51 10.55 -8.93
N ILE A 102 8.53 9.88 -10.08
CA ILE A 102 9.40 8.73 -10.34
C ILE A 102 10.76 9.31 -10.69
N PHE A 103 11.77 9.04 -9.86
CA PHE A 103 13.10 9.65 -10.01
C PHE A 103 14.20 8.60 -10.06
N ARG A 104 15.29 8.92 -10.75
CA ARG A 104 16.46 8.06 -10.79
C ARG A 104 17.28 8.21 -9.50
N THR A 105 17.46 7.12 -8.76
CA THR A 105 18.26 7.10 -7.51
C THR A 105 19.76 7.20 -7.83
N SER A 106 20.51 7.91 -6.99
CA SER A 106 21.95 8.14 -7.17
C SER A 106 22.84 7.02 -6.59
N ASN A 107 22.28 6.13 -5.77
CA ASN A 107 22.99 5.05 -5.08
C ASN A 107 22.94 3.70 -5.85
N GLY A 108 22.39 3.71 -7.07
CA GLY A 108 22.25 2.54 -7.92
C GLY A 108 21.15 1.57 -7.46
N CYS A 109 20.05 2.09 -6.88
CA CYS A 109 18.82 1.34 -6.65
C CYS A 109 17.85 1.39 -7.85
N GLY A 110 18.22 2.09 -8.93
CA GLY A 110 17.39 2.25 -10.12
C GLY A 110 16.37 3.38 -9.94
N TRP A 111 15.11 3.13 -10.30
CA TRP A 111 14.02 4.09 -10.17
C TRP A 111 13.37 4.02 -8.77
N GLY A 112 13.22 5.17 -8.13
CA GLY A 112 12.50 5.36 -6.87
C GLY A 112 11.28 6.25 -7.06
N VAL A 113 10.47 6.40 -6.00
CA VAL A 113 9.31 7.30 -6.00
C VAL A 113 9.41 8.26 -4.82
N LYS A 114 9.27 9.55 -5.07
CA LYS A 114 9.23 10.59 -4.03
C LYS A 114 7.95 11.40 -4.10
N THR A 115 7.54 11.95 -2.96
CA THR A 115 6.41 12.90 -2.93
C THR A 115 6.88 14.32 -3.26
N LEU A 116 6.11 15.07 -4.04
CA LEU A 116 6.38 16.50 -4.30
C LEU A 116 5.68 17.43 -3.30
N VAL A 117 4.85 16.86 -2.42
CA VAL A 117 4.09 17.58 -1.40
C VAL A 117 4.26 16.91 -0.04
N LYS A 118 3.99 17.66 1.04
CA LYS A 118 4.01 17.10 2.39
C LYS A 118 2.86 16.13 2.59
N ILE A 119 3.14 14.95 3.14
CA ILE A 119 2.14 13.94 3.49
C ILE A 119 2.03 13.84 5.01
N LYS A 120 0.81 13.94 5.54
CA LYS A 120 0.56 13.81 6.99
C LYS A 120 0.78 12.36 7.42
N ARG A 121 1.04 12.12 8.71
CA ARG A 121 1.12 10.74 9.21
C ARG A 121 -0.23 10.04 9.06
N MET A 122 -0.20 8.72 8.93
CA MET A 122 -1.37 7.85 8.84
C MET A 122 -2.29 8.17 7.65
N SER A 123 -1.75 8.74 6.58
CA SER A 123 -2.51 9.07 5.35
C SER A 123 -2.28 8.02 4.26
N PHE A 124 -3.31 7.73 3.47
CA PHE A 124 -3.19 6.83 2.31
C PHE A 124 -2.31 7.46 1.23
N VAL A 125 -1.31 6.75 0.74
CA VAL A 125 -0.32 7.27 -0.22
C VAL A 125 -0.51 6.65 -1.61
N MET A 126 -0.33 5.34 -1.75
CA MET A 126 -0.37 4.62 -3.03
C MET A 126 -0.39 3.11 -2.79
N GLU A 127 -0.25 2.34 -3.87
CA GLU A 127 -0.04 0.89 -3.86
C GLU A 127 1.42 0.58 -4.33
N TYR A 128 2.23 -0.06 -3.47
CA TYR A 128 3.53 -0.81 -3.63
C TYR A 128 4.85 -0.17 -4.24
N VAL A 129 5.91 0.19 -3.44
CA VAL A 129 7.42 -0.13 -3.58
C VAL A 129 8.24 0.04 -2.23
N GLY A 130 9.33 -0.73 -1.93
CA GLY A 130 9.88 -0.95 -0.55
C GLY A 130 11.38 -0.66 -0.14
N GLU A 131 11.70 -0.59 1.19
CA GLU A 131 13.01 -0.47 1.90
C GLU A 131 13.03 -0.97 3.40
N CYS A 132 14.18 -0.90 4.13
CA CYS A 132 14.34 -1.43 5.51
C CYS A 132 13.99 -0.50 6.70
N ASP A 133 13.89 0.83 6.53
CA ASP A 133 13.34 1.77 7.53
C ASP A 133 12.18 2.55 6.89
N PRO A 134 11.03 1.90 6.74
CA PRO A 134 10.00 2.40 5.87
C PRO A 134 9.20 3.56 6.47
N ASN A 135 8.90 4.55 5.64
CA ASN A 135 7.92 5.59 5.98
C ASN A 135 6.47 5.22 5.58
N LEU A 136 6.27 4.05 4.97
CA LEU A 136 4.97 3.47 4.61
C LEU A 136 4.71 2.10 5.27
N GLN A 137 3.43 1.81 5.49
CA GLN A 137 2.95 0.56 6.06
C GLN A 137 1.77 0.00 5.28
N VAL A 138 1.71 -1.33 5.21
CA VAL A 138 0.76 -2.08 4.40
C VAL A 138 -0.51 -2.41 5.17
N PHE A 139 -1.65 -2.22 4.52
CA PHE A 139 -2.97 -2.62 4.99
C PHE A 139 -3.72 -3.37 3.91
N ASN A 140 -4.44 -4.43 4.33
CA ASN A 140 -5.39 -5.14 3.48
C ASN A 140 -6.71 -4.35 3.44
N VAL A 141 -7.23 -4.14 2.23
CA VAL A 141 -8.43 -3.34 1.98
C VAL A 141 -9.44 -4.13 1.17
N PHE A 142 -10.67 -4.14 1.68
CA PHE A 142 -11.84 -4.76 1.05
C PHE A 142 -12.85 -3.66 0.71
N ILE A 143 -13.32 -3.67 -0.53
CA ILE A 143 -14.25 -2.69 -1.06
C ILE A 143 -15.42 -3.45 -1.69
N ASP A 144 -15.36 -3.70 -3.00
CA ASP A 144 -16.34 -4.55 -3.68
C ASP A 144 -15.99 -6.04 -3.56
N ASN A 145 -14.71 -6.39 -3.68
CA ASN A 145 -14.24 -7.73 -3.41
C ASN A 145 -14.11 -7.96 -1.90
N LEU A 146 -14.89 -8.89 -1.35
CA LEU A 146 -14.84 -9.30 0.06
C LEU A 146 -14.12 -10.65 0.24
N ASP A 147 -13.57 -11.24 -0.82
CA ASP A 147 -12.75 -12.45 -0.72
C ASP A 147 -11.43 -12.13 0.00
N THR A 148 -11.33 -12.62 1.23
CA THR A 148 -10.17 -12.42 2.11
C THR A 148 -8.84 -12.93 1.55
N ARG A 149 -8.89 -13.78 0.51
CA ARG A 149 -7.70 -14.30 -0.19
C ARG A 149 -7.15 -13.31 -1.21
N LEU A 150 -7.93 -12.31 -1.60
CA LEU A 150 -7.60 -11.34 -2.64
C LEU A 150 -7.82 -9.90 -2.16
N PRO A 151 -7.18 -9.46 -1.05
CA PRO A 151 -7.29 -8.09 -0.57
C PRO A 151 -6.61 -7.11 -1.54
N ARG A 152 -7.08 -5.87 -1.58
CA ARG A 152 -6.27 -4.77 -2.11
C ARG A 152 -5.19 -4.39 -1.11
N ILE A 153 -3.98 -4.09 -1.60
CA ILE A 153 -2.85 -3.71 -0.77
C ILE A 153 -2.69 -2.18 -0.80
N ALA A 154 -3.02 -1.51 0.30
CA ALA A 154 -2.86 -0.06 0.43
C ALA A 154 -1.66 0.30 1.31
N LEU A 155 -0.91 1.34 0.92
CA LEU A 155 0.19 1.90 1.71
C LEU A 155 -0.25 3.18 2.43
N PHE A 156 -0.05 3.21 3.74
CA PHE A 156 -0.30 4.36 4.62
C PHE A 156 1.00 4.87 5.23
N SER A 157 1.14 6.19 5.38
CA SER A 157 2.33 6.77 6.02
C SER A 157 2.42 6.44 7.51
N THR A 158 3.59 6.03 8.01
CA THR A 158 3.80 5.73 9.45
C THR A 158 4.11 6.99 10.27
N ARG A 159 4.69 7.99 9.59
CA ARG A 159 5.06 9.31 10.10
C ARG A 159 4.74 10.40 9.06
N THR A 160 4.94 11.65 9.44
CA THR A 160 4.92 12.75 8.47
C THR A 160 6.08 12.57 7.48
N ILE A 161 5.79 12.73 6.19
CA ILE A 161 6.76 12.64 5.09
C ILE A 161 6.88 14.02 4.46
N ASN A 162 8.10 14.51 4.34
CA ASN A 162 8.34 15.85 3.80
C ASN A 162 8.34 15.84 2.27
N ALA A 163 8.10 17.01 1.67
CA ALA A 163 8.24 17.15 0.23
C ALA A 163 9.68 16.84 -0.21
N GLY A 164 9.83 16.08 -1.29
CA GLY A 164 11.10 15.60 -1.81
C GLY A 164 11.59 14.28 -1.20
N GLU A 165 10.95 13.79 -0.13
CA GLU A 165 11.34 12.54 0.52
C GLU A 165 10.89 11.32 -0.29
N GLU A 166 11.77 10.32 -0.39
CA GLU A 166 11.50 9.02 -1.02
C GLU A 166 10.47 8.22 -0.21
N LEU A 167 9.60 7.49 -0.90
CA LEU A 167 8.51 6.71 -0.34
C LEU A 167 8.90 5.23 -0.25
N THR A 168 8.80 4.64 0.94
CA THR A 168 9.49 3.39 1.25
C THR A 168 8.65 2.48 2.17
N PHE A 169 8.51 1.18 1.87
CA PHE A 169 7.80 0.17 2.69
C PHE A 169 8.62 -1.13 2.94
N ASP A 170 8.45 -1.90 4.01
CA ASP A 170 9.27 -3.14 4.17
C ASP A 170 8.91 -4.28 3.19
N TYR A 171 9.81 -4.64 2.26
CA TYR A 171 9.67 -5.80 1.36
C TYR A 171 9.47 -7.13 2.06
N GLN A 172 10.01 -7.29 3.27
CA GLN A 172 9.83 -8.53 4.04
C GLN A 172 8.45 -8.59 4.71
N MET A 173 7.67 -7.51 4.64
CA MET A 173 6.28 -7.47 5.11
C MET A 173 6.12 -8.10 6.50
N LYS A 174 7.09 -7.89 7.41
CA LYS A 174 7.03 -8.46 8.76
C LYS A 174 5.92 -7.75 9.54
N GLY A 175 4.69 -8.16 9.28
CA GLY A 175 3.56 -7.89 10.15
C GLY A 175 3.85 -8.48 11.53
N SER A 176 3.35 -7.82 12.56
CA SER A 176 3.30 -8.36 13.91
C SER A 176 2.39 -9.59 13.94
N GLY A 177 2.95 -10.75 13.61
CA GLY A 177 2.24 -12.03 13.54
C GLY A 177 2.90 -12.99 12.55
N ASP A 178 4.06 -13.52 12.93
CA ASP A 178 4.39 -14.95 12.84
C ASP A 178 5.87 -15.13 13.21
N ILE A 179 6.07 -15.59 14.45
CA ILE A 179 7.29 -16.26 14.86
C ILE A 179 7.22 -17.65 14.22
N SER A 180 8.30 -18.03 13.54
CA SER A 180 8.61 -19.35 12.97
C SER A 180 7.96 -19.73 11.64
N SER A 181 8.79 -19.69 10.59
CA SER A 181 9.04 -20.91 9.82
C SER A 181 10.50 -20.91 9.36
N ASP A 182 11.39 -21.43 10.21
CA ASP A 182 12.59 -22.09 9.70
C ASP A 182 12.13 -23.35 8.96
N SER A 183 11.65 -23.18 7.74
CA SER A 183 11.47 -24.30 6.83
C SER A 183 12.86 -24.74 6.37
N ILE A 184 13.36 -25.84 6.91
CA ILE A 184 14.55 -26.54 6.39
C ILE A 184 14.19 -27.00 4.98
N ASP A 185 14.65 -26.25 3.98
CA ASP A 185 14.45 -26.55 2.57
C ASP A 185 15.47 -27.64 2.15
N TYR A 186 14.99 -28.87 1.96
CA TYR A 186 15.76 -30.03 1.50
C TYR A 186 15.96 -30.02 -0.04
N SER A 187 16.08 -28.83 -0.63
CA SER A 187 16.30 -28.65 -2.07
C SER A 187 17.80 -28.47 -2.39
N PRO A 188 18.33 -29.07 -3.47
CA PRO A 188 19.74 -28.93 -3.83
C PRO A 188 20.10 -27.45 -4.07
N ALA A 189 21.11 -26.98 -3.34
CA ALA A 189 21.48 -25.57 -3.19
C ALA A 189 21.79 -24.86 -4.52
N LYS A 190 20.78 -24.26 -5.16
CA LYS A 190 21.01 -23.08 -6.00
C LYS A 190 21.32 -21.95 -5.03
N LYS A 191 22.58 -21.48 -4.97
CA LYS A 191 22.95 -20.27 -4.21
C LYS A 191 22.02 -19.13 -4.63
N ARG A 192 20.99 -18.83 -3.82
CA ARG A 192 20.16 -17.64 -4.02
C ARG A 192 21.07 -16.44 -3.86
N VAL A 193 21.29 -15.70 -4.95
CA VAL A 193 22.01 -14.44 -4.90
C VAL A 193 21.19 -13.50 -4.03
N ARG A 194 21.75 -13.11 -2.88
CA ARG A 194 21.12 -12.14 -1.99
C ARG A 194 21.37 -10.75 -2.53
N THR A 195 20.32 -9.95 -2.65
CA THR A 195 20.42 -8.57 -3.09
C THR A 195 20.80 -7.70 -1.90
N VAL A 196 21.96 -7.05 -1.97
CA VAL A 196 22.45 -6.15 -0.92
C VAL A 196 21.51 -4.95 -0.81
N CYS A 197 21.06 -4.65 0.41
CA CYS A 197 20.25 -3.48 0.69
C CYS A 197 21.11 -2.21 0.75
N LYS A 198 20.69 -1.17 0.04
CA LYS A 198 21.38 0.12 -0.05
C LYS A 198 20.55 1.30 0.49
N CYS A 199 19.57 1.04 1.35
CA CYS A 199 18.66 2.07 1.86
C CYS A 199 19.35 3.12 2.77
N GLY A 200 20.59 2.88 3.20
CA GLY A 200 21.35 3.83 4.03
C GLY A 200 20.86 3.97 5.48
N ALA A 201 19.80 3.24 5.87
CA ALA A 201 19.29 3.27 7.24
C ALA A 201 20.33 2.74 8.24
N VAL A 202 20.43 3.37 9.41
CA VAL A 202 21.30 2.92 10.51
C VAL A 202 20.96 1.50 10.96
N THR A 203 19.67 1.14 10.88
CA THR A 203 19.11 -0.16 11.23
C THR A 203 19.00 -1.13 10.04
N CYS A 204 19.72 -0.86 8.94
CA CYS A 204 19.68 -1.69 7.73
C CYS A 204 20.02 -3.16 8.02
N ARG A 205 19.21 -4.08 7.48
CA ARG A 205 19.40 -5.53 7.62
C ARG A 205 20.46 -6.12 6.68
N GLY A 206 21.05 -5.30 5.82
CA GLY A 206 22.08 -5.67 4.86
C GLY A 206 21.58 -6.31 3.57
N TYR A 207 20.42 -6.98 3.57
CA TYR A 207 19.87 -7.68 2.40
C TYR A 207 18.35 -7.52 2.26
N LEU A 208 17.86 -7.57 1.02
CA LEU A 208 16.43 -7.51 0.72
C LEU A 208 15.73 -8.88 0.89
N ASN A 209 16.48 -9.98 0.73
CA ASN A 209 16.00 -11.37 0.71
C ASN A 209 16.93 -12.35 1.44
#